data_AF-A0A5D4TGP2-F1
#
_entry.id   AF-A0A5D4TGP2-F1
#
_cell.length_a   1.000
_cell.length_b   1.000
_cell.length_c   1.000
_cell.angle_alpha   90.00
_cell.angle_beta   90.00
_cell.angle_gamma   90.00
#
_symmetry.space_group_name_H-M   'P 1'
#
loop_
_entity.id
_entity.type
_entity.pdbx_description
1 polymer ?
#
loop_
_entity_poly.entity_id
_entity_poly.type
_entity_poly.pdbx_seq_one_letter_code
_entity_poly.pdbx_strand_id
1 'polypeptide(L)'
;MREEEKKQPSQNFLKRRWAYPAIYLASAAIIITGILWYQAGNDVNEKAKDYSYDGVPTDNEFNQPAEEVNRSLENFVMPVASPEDTVIEKQFYDTEASAEEQEAALVVYGNMYYPNQGVDISKDGKEFDVLAAMSGTVTKVQEDSLLGNTIEIEHSKGIVTRYQSVKDFEVAVGDVVDQGQAIAKAGKSLFNEEAGVHVHFEIRKANVAVNPLEYFNKSLATLQEAQLEDKKVSGEQPDAEAAQENAAEDQASEDKATEDKATEDKATEENGADDAAEEKPEAEQKPKQENADQKDDAADNGSDVKDEE
;
A
#
# COMPACT_ATOMS: atom_id res chain seq x y z
N MET A 1 -54.22 84.76 -47.74
CA MET A 1 -52.98 85.56 -47.60
C MET A 1 -52.91 86.11 -46.19
N ARG A 2 -51.69 86.17 -45.63
CA ARG A 2 -51.23 86.81 -44.38
C ARG A 2 -51.30 86.00 -43.07
N GLU A 3 -50.16 85.34 -42.81
CA GLU A 3 -49.30 85.39 -41.60
C GLU A 3 -49.97 85.55 -40.22
N GLU A 4 -49.86 84.50 -39.40
CA GLU A 4 -50.00 84.59 -37.94
C GLU A 4 -48.62 84.59 -37.28
N GLU A 5 -48.40 85.58 -36.41
CA GLU A 5 -47.18 85.85 -35.67
C GLU A 5 -46.92 84.85 -34.53
N LYS A 6 -45.66 84.43 -34.38
CA LYS A 6 -45.17 83.66 -33.25
C LYS A 6 -45.06 84.53 -31.99
N LYS A 7 -45.82 84.21 -30.94
CA LYS A 7 -45.56 84.69 -29.58
C LYS A 7 -44.56 83.76 -28.88
N GLN A 8 -43.39 84.28 -28.53
CA GLN A 8 -42.49 83.63 -27.55
C GLN A 8 -42.96 83.94 -26.12
N PRO A 9 -43.00 82.97 -25.20
CA PRO A 9 -43.15 83.27 -23.79
C PRO A 9 -41.79 83.64 -23.16
N SER A 10 -41.85 84.73 -22.41
CA SER A 10 -40.76 85.47 -21.77
C SER A 10 -39.85 84.63 -20.87
N GLN A 11 -38.54 84.80 -21.04
CA GLN A 11 -37.50 84.48 -20.07
C GLN A 11 -37.68 85.31 -18.78
N ASN A 12 -38.36 84.79 -17.76
CA ASN A 12 -38.43 85.43 -16.45
C ASN A 12 -38.34 84.45 -15.27
N PHE A 13 -37.79 83.26 -15.49
CA PHE A 13 -37.67 82.22 -14.45
C PHE A 13 -36.37 82.33 -13.59
N LEU A 14 -35.40 83.15 -13.99
CA LEU A 14 -34.07 83.24 -13.34
C LEU A 14 -33.96 84.20 -12.13
N LYS A 15 -35.06 84.75 -11.59
CA LYS A 15 -35.01 85.66 -10.40
C LYS A 15 -35.45 85.00 -9.08
N ARG A 16 -35.74 83.70 -9.05
CA ARG A 16 -36.13 83.00 -7.80
C ARG A 16 -34.89 82.55 -7.03
N ARG A 17 -34.79 82.89 -5.74
CA ARG A 17 -33.62 82.60 -4.88
C ARG A 17 -33.34 81.09 -4.69
N TRP A 18 -34.30 80.23 -5.03
CA TRP A 18 -34.15 78.76 -5.08
C TRP A 18 -33.76 78.20 -6.46
N ALA A 19 -33.75 79.02 -7.51
CA ALA A 19 -33.37 78.56 -8.84
C ALA A 19 -31.88 78.20 -8.91
N TYR A 20 -31.01 78.92 -8.21
CA TYR A 20 -29.57 78.64 -8.17
C TYR A 20 -29.22 77.28 -7.52
N PRO A 21 -29.75 76.90 -6.34
CA PRO A 21 -29.51 75.57 -5.79
C PRO A 21 -30.15 74.45 -6.63
N ALA A 22 -31.33 74.68 -7.24
CA ALA A 22 -31.96 73.69 -8.13
C ALA A 22 -31.16 73.48 -9.42
N ILE A 23 -30.63 74.56 -10.02
CA ILE A 23 -29.75 74.49 -11.20
C ILE A 23 -28.42 73.81 -10.83
N TYR A 24 -27.89 74.07 -9.63
CA TYR A 24 -26.67 73.41 -9.16
C TYR A 24 -26.87 71.90 -8.97
N LEU A 25 -27.98 71.48 -8.36
CA LEU A 25 -28.32 70.06 -8.22
C LEU A 25 -28.55 69.37 -9.57
N ALA A 26 -29.22 70.05 -10.52
CA ALA A 26 -29.39 69.53 -11.87
C ALA A 26 -28.05 69.40 -12.61
N SER A 27 -27.16 70.38 -12.47
CA SER A 27 -25.81 70.31 -13.06
C SER A 27 -24.95 69.21 -12.43
N ALA A 28 -25.05 69.01 -11.11
CA ALA A 28 -24.34 67.95 -10.39
C ALA A 28 -24.83 66.55 -10.83
N ALA A 29 -26.13 66.37 -11.02
CA ALA A 29 -26.68 65.12 -11.53
C ALA A 29 -26.15 64.80 -12.93
N ILE A 30 -26.07 65.77 -13.84
CA ILE A 30 -25.52 65.58 -15.19
C ILE A 30 -24.03 65.22 -15.15
N ILE A 31 -23.25 65.84 -14.26
CA ILE A 31 -21.82 65.52 -14.09
C ILE A 31 -21.65 64.10 -13.54
N ILE A 32 -22.45 63.70 -12.55
CA ILE A 32 -22.40 62.33 -11.99
C ILE A 32 -22.82 61.30 -13.04
N THR A 33 -23.86 61.57 -13.83
CA THR A 33 -24.26 60.70 -14.94
C THR A 33 -23.16 60.63 -16.00
N GLY A 34 -22.46 61.73 -16.29
CA GLY A 34 -21.31 61.76 -17.18
C GLY A 34 -20.12 60.95 -16.65
N ILE A 35 -19.83 61.02 -15.34
CA ILE A 35 -18.77 60.23 -14.69
C ILE A 35 -19.12 58.74 -14.70
N LEU A 36 -20.38 58.38 -14.44
CA LEU A 36 -20.83 56.99 -14.52
C LEU A 36 -20.78 56.45 -15.95
N TRP A 37 -21.12 57.26 -16.95
CA TRP A 37 -20.95 56.88 -18.36
C TRP A 37 -19.48 56.82 -18.79
N TYR A 38 -18.61 57.65 -18.22
CA TYR A 38 -17.17 57.62 -18.45
C TYR A 38 -16.50 56.41 -17.77
N GLN A 39 -16.97 56.02 -16.57
CA GLN A 39 -16.52 54.80 -15.91
C GLN A 39 -17.04 53.55 -16.65
N ALA A 40 -18.33 53.51 -16.99
CA ALA A 40 -18.93 52.40 -17.74
C ALA A 40 -18.47 52.32 -19.21
N GLY A 41 -18.02 53.44 -19.79
CA GLY A 41 -17.46 53.51 -21.14
C GLY A 41 -15.95 53.22 -21.21
N ASN A 42 -15.26 53.23 -20.06
CA ASN A 42 -13.89 52.73 -19.96
C ASN A 42 -13.82 51.20 -19.71
N ASP A 43 -14.97 50.54 -19.53
CA ASP A 43 -15.10 49.09 -19.57
C ASP A 43 -15.30 48.58 -21.00
N VAL A 44 -14.35 48.87 -21.89
CA VAL A 44 -13.94 47.99 -23.00
C VAL A 44 -12.75 48.65 -23.72
N ASN A 45 -11.53 48.35 -23.30
CA ASN A 45 -10.43 47.89 -24.17
C ASN A 45 -9.13 47.68 -23.36
N GLU A 46 -9.16 46.85 -22.32
CA GLU A 46 -7.99 45.99 -22.18
C GLU A 46 -8.12 44.94 -23.27
N LYS A 47 -7.30 45.13 -24.31
CA LYS A 47 -6.95 44.07 -25.24
C LYS A 47 -6.64 42.84 -24.43
N ALA A 48 -7.60 41.91 -24.36
CA ALA A 48 -7.28 40.51 -24.28
C ALA A 48 -6.31 40.28 -25.43
N LYS A 49 -5.01 40.23 -25.12
CA LYS A 49 -4.05 39.61 -26.01
C LYS A 49 -4.59 38.20 -26.17
N ASP A 50 -5.18 37.97 -27.32
CA ASP A 50 -5.45 36.67 -27.88
C ASP A 50 -4.09 35.96 -27.95
N TYR A 51 -3.69 35.36 -26.83
CA TYR A 51 -2.74 34.26 -26.84
C TYR A 51 -3.54 33.07 -27.33
N SER A 52 -3.86 33.08 -28.63
CA SER A 52 -4.13 31.86 -29.35
C SER A 52 -2.81 31.10 -29.36
N TYR A 53 -2.66 30.21 -28.38
CA TYR A 53 -1.64 29.17 -28.42
C TYR A 53 -2.12 28.15 -29.44
N ASP A 54 -1.82 28.43 -30.71
CA ASP A 54 -1.87 27.47 -31.80
C ASP A 54 -0.86 26.37 -31.50
N GLY A 55 -1.29 25.32 -30.79
CA GLY A 55 -0.50 24.11 -30.62
C GLY A 55 -0.54 23.45 -29.25
N VAL A 56 -1.71 23.10 -28.72
CA VAL A 56 -1.80 21.84 -27.98
C VAL A 56 -2.95 21.00 -28.54
N PRO A 57 -2.69 19.74 -28.92
CA PRO A 57 -3.73 18.76 -29.16
C PRO A 57 -4.61 18.70 -27.91
N THR A 58 -5.92 18.84 -28.09
CA THR A 58 -6.91 18.61 -27.02
C THR A 58 -7.08 17.12 -26.80
N ASP A 59 -6.03 16.47 -26.31
CA ASP A 59 -6.04 15.07 -25.95
C ASP A 59 -6.03 14.99 -24.42
N ASN A 60 -7.21 15.05 -23.77
CA ASN A 60 -7.48 14.48 -22.44
C ASN A 60 -6.46 14.66 -21.28
N GLU A 61 -5.59 15.69 -21.26
CA GLU A 61 -4.53 15.79 -20.23
C GLU A 61 -4.97 16.39 -18.88
N PHE A 62 -6.17 16.97 -18.80
CA PHE A 62 -6.71 17.57 -17.56
C PHE A 62 -7.69 16.67 -16.80
N ASN A 63 -7.78 15.39 -17.14
CA ASN A 63 -8.59 14.41 -16.41
C ASN A 63 -7.78 13.70 -15.31
N GLN A 64 -6.82 14.40 -14.71
CA GLN A 64 -6.11 13.95 -13.53
C GLN A 64 -7.03 14.25 -12.32
N PRO A 65 -7.43 13.26 -11.52
CA PRO A 65 -8.20 13.51 -10.32
C PRO A 65 -7.41 14.49 -9.43
N ALA A 66 -8.09 15.50 -8.89
CA ALA A 66 -7.46 16.48 -8.02
C ALA A 66 -6.86 15.77 -6.79
N GLU A 67 -5.54 15.80 -6.66
CA GLU A 67 -4.87 15.24 -5.49
C GLU A 67 -5.17 16.11 -4.27
N GLU A 68 -5.79 15.50 -3.26
CA GLU A 68 -6.14 16.19 -2.03
C GLU A 68 -4.89 16.63 -1.28
N VAL A 69 -4.69 17.95 -1.17
CA VAL A 69 -3.57 18.57 -0.43
C VAL A 69 -3.81 18.64 1.08
N ASN A 70 -4.87 18.00 1.58
CA ASN A 70 -5.26 17.98 2.99
C ASN A 70 -5.16 16.55 3.56
N ARG A 71 -4.02 15.89 3.40
CA ARG A 71 -3.78 14.65 4.14
C ARG A 71 -3.62 15.02 5.61
N SER A 72 -4.63 14.69 6.41
CA SER A 72 -4.56 14.76 7.86
C SER A 72 -3.25 14.12 8.33
N LEU A 73 -2.56 14.77 9.28
CA LEU A 73 -1.41 14.16 9.93
C LEU A 73 -1.91 13.00 10.80
N GLU A 74 -2.05 11.83 10.18
CA GLU A 74 -2.43 10.61 10.86
C GLU A 74 -1.25 10.08 11.68
N ASN A 75 -1.58 9.55 12.86
CA ASN A 75 -0.66 8.83 13.71
C ASN A 75 -0.88 7.34 13.52
N PHE A 76 0.14 6.49 13.67
CA PHE A 76 -0.11 5.04 13.64
C PHE A 76 -1.04 4.63 14.77
N VAL A 77 -2.03 3.79 14.44
CA VAL A 77 -2.86 3.12 15.44
C VAL A 77 -2.54 1.64 15.46
N MET A 78 -2.89 0.98 16.57
CA MET A 78 -2.86 -0.48 16.62
C MET A 78 -3.77 -1.06 15.52
N PRO A 79 -3.41 -2.18 14.88
CA PRO A 79 -4.19 -2.77 13.79
C PRO A 79 -5.42 -3.56 14.28
N VAL A 80 -6.05 -3.09 15.37
CA VAL A 80 -7.18 -3.72 16.06
C VAL A 80 -8.15 -2.66 16.57
N ALA A 81 -9.43 -3.00 16.65
CA ALA A 81 -10.48 -2.06 17.09
C ALA A 81 -10.38 -1.72 18.60
N SER A 82 -10.05 -2.70 19.44
CA SER A 82 -10.08 -2.59 20.90
C SER A 82 -8.75 -3.10 21.47
N PRO A 83 -7.71 -2.26 21.61
CA PRO A 83 -6.41 -2.67 22.11
C PRO A 83 -6.44 -3.25 23.53
N GLU A 84 -7.39 -2.81 24.35
CA GLU A 84 -7.61 -3.26 25.73
C GLU A 84 -8.05 -4.72 25.85
N ASP A 85 -8.65 -5.28 24.80
CA ASP A 85 -9.07 -6.68 24.73
C ASP A 85 -8.00 -7.57 24.09
N THR A 86 -6.82 -7.02 23.75
CA THR A 86 -5.79 -7.74 23.01
C THR A 86 -4.54 -7.95 23.85
N VAL A 87 -3.81 -9.00 23.53
CA VAL A 87 -2.54 -9.36 24.17
C VAL A 87 -1.47 -9.39 23.09
N ILE A 88 -0.30 -8.83 23.41
CA ILE A 88 0.89 -8.97 22.57
C ILE A 88 1.59 -10.26 23.01
N GLU A 89 1.48 -11.31 22.18
CA GLU A 89 2.05 -12.63 22.46
C GLU A 89 3.57 -12.63 22.28
N LYS A 90 4.06 -11.92 21.25
CA LYS A 90 5.48 -11.73 21.01
C LYS A 90 5.77 -10.30 20.58
N GLN A 91 6.82 -9.73 21.16
CA GLN A 91 7.28 -8.38 20.85
C GLN A 91 8.36 -8.40 19.76
N PHE A 92 8.69 -7.21 19.26
CA PHE A 92 9.80 -7.01 18.33
C PHE A 92 11.13 -7.38 18.99
N TYR A 93 12.01 -8.05 18.25
CA TYR A 93 13.33 -8.42 18.75
C TYR A 93 14.27 -7.21 18.77
N ASP A 94 14.63 -6.76 19.96
CA ASP A 94 15.59 -5.68 20.19
C ASP A 94 16.93 -6.25 20.70
N THR A 95 18.03 -5.94 20.01
CA THR A 95 19.38 -6.41 20.36
C THR A 95 19.90 -5.79 21.66
N GLU A 96 19.33 -4.64 22.05
CA GLU A 96 19.73 -3.89 23.24
C GLU A 96 18.87 -4.25 24.47
N ALA A 97 17.81 -5.05 24.29
CA ALA A 97 16.95 -5.51 25.39
C ALA A 97 17.65 -6.55 26.29
N SER A 98 17.04 -6.84 27.44
CA SER A 98 17.56 -7.88 28.34
C SER A 98 17.48 -9.28 27.71
N ALA A 99 18.29 -10.23 28.18
CA ALA A 99 18.30 -11.59 27.64
C ALA A 99 16.92 -12.28 27.72
N GLU A 100 16.16 -12.02 28.79
CA GLU A 100 14.80 -12.55 28.97
C GLU A 100 13.82 -11.99 27.92
N GLU A 101 13.90 -10.68 27.64
CA GLU A 101 13.07 -10.04 26.61
C GLU A 101 13.44 -10.50 25.20
N GLN A 102 14.74 -10.67 24.94
CA GLN A 102 15.24 -11.21 23.67
C GLN A 102 14.72 -12.63 23.44
N GLU A 103 14.80 -13.51 24.44
CA GLU A 103 14.29 -14.88 24.35
C GLU A 103 12.77 -14.90 24.09
N ALA A 104 12.00 -14.02 24.76
CA ALA A 104 10.56 -13.91 24.55
C ALA A 104 10.19 -13.38 23.15
N ALA A 105 11.05 -12.58 22.52
CA ALA A 105 10.88 -12.05 21.18
C ALA A 105 11.38 -12.99 20.06
N LEU A 106 11.79 -14.22 20.37
CA LEU A 106 12.15 -15.21 19.36
C LEU A 106 10.92 -16.00 18.89
N VAL A 107 10.85 -16.16 17.57
CA VAL A 107 9.92 -17.06 16.90
C VAL A 107 10.61 -18.39 16.66
N VAL A 108 9.99 -19.48 17.10
CA VAL A 108 10.51 -20.84 16.92
C VAL A 108 9.81 -21.49 15.74
N TYR A 109 10.59 -21.85 14.71
CA TYR A 109 10.06 -22.60 13.57
C TYR A 109 11.00 -23.76 13.23
N GLY A 110 10.46 -24.98 13.30
CA GLY A 110 11.23 -26.22 13.18
C GLY A 110 12.24 -26.35 14.32
N ASN A 111 13.54 -26.29 14.00
CA ASN A 111 14.64 -26.34 14.97
C ASN A 111 15.46 -25.05 14.98
N MET A 112 14.90 -23.95 14.47
CA MET A 112 15.58 -22.66 14.33
C MET A 112 14.81 -21.56 15.07
N TYR A 113 15.57 -20.60 15.57
CA TYR A 113 15.06 -19.38 16.20
C TYR A 113 15.21 -18.21 15.23
N TYR A 114 14.16 -17.42 15.11
CA TYR A 114 14.12 -16.24 14.26
C TYR A 114 13.78 -15.01 15.10
N PRO A 115 14.46 -13.87 14.89
CA PRO A 115 14.09 -12.62 15.55
C PRO A 115 12.72 -12.16 15.03
N ASN A 116 11.79 -11.87 15.94
CA ASN A 116 10.51 -11.29 15.56
C ASN A 116 10.71 -9.89 14.97
N GLN A 117 10.24 -9.69 13.73
CA GLN A 117 10.38 -8.44 12.97
C GLN A 117 9.19 -7.47 13.21
N GLY A 118 8.26 -7.84 14.09
CA GLY A 118 7.05 -7.07 14.32
C GLY A 118 6.49 -7.33 15.71
N VAL A 119 5.17 -7.30 15.84
CA VAL A 119 4.44 -7.70 17.05
C VAL A 119 3.35 -8.68 16.69
N ASP A 120 3.19 -9.72 17.51
CA ASP A 120 2.13 -10.70 17.37
C ASP A 120 1.00 -10.36 18.33
N ILE A 121 -0.17 -10.02 17.79
CA ILE A 121 -1.32 -9.54 18.56
C ILE A 121 -2.41 -10.61 18.49
N SER A 122 -2.91 -11.04 19.65
CA SER A 122 -3.98 -12.01 19.80
C SER A 122 -5.17 -11.44 20.59
N LYS A 123 -6.31 -12.14 20.55
CA LYS A 123 -7.51 -11.82 21.33
C LYS A 123 -8.11 -13.09 21.94
N ASP A 124 -7.52 -13.58 23.03
CA ASP A 124 -7.97 -14.79 23.75
C ASP A 124 -8.17 -16.02 22.82
N GLY A 125 -7.32 -16.16 21.79
CA GLY A 125 -7.41 -17.24 20.80
C GLY A 125 -8.65 -17.18 19.88
N LYS A 126 -9.39 -16.06 19.88
CA LYS A 126 -10.53 -15.81 18.99
C LYS A 126 -10.09 -15.01 17.77
N GLU A 127 -10.86 -15.15 16.70
CA GLU A 127 -10.73 -14.31 15.51
C GLU A 127 -11.25 -12.90 15.81
N PHE A 128 -10.63 -11.92 15.16
CA PHE A 128 -11.01 -10.50 15.25
C PHE A 128 -10.67 -9.80 13.94
N ASP A 129 -11.30 -8.65 13.73
CA ASP A 129 -11.03 -7.83 12.54
C ASP A 129 -9.67 -7.15 12.66
N VAL A 130 -8.85 -7.34 11.63
CA VAL A 130 -7.57 -6.67 11.46
C VAL A 130 -7.82 -5.39 10.70
N LEU A 131 -7.39 -4.28 11.27
CA LEU A 131 -7.64 -2.94 10.75
C LEU A 131 -6.36 -2.34 10.16
N ALA A 132 -6.51 -1.50 9.15
CA ALA A 132 -5.41 -0.71 8.62
C ALA A 132 -4.89 0.25 9.70
N ALA A 133 -3.62 0.11 10.09
CA ALA A 133 -2.97 0.95 11.10
C ALA A 133 -2.83 2.41 10.67
N MET A 134 -2.95 2.70 9.36
CA MET A 134 -2.88 4.03 8.77
C MET A 134 -3.47 4.01 7.35
N SER A 135 -3.96 5.15 6.86
CA SER A 135 -4.46 5.25 5.49
C SER A 135 -3.33 5.02 4.46
N GLY A 136 -3.64 4.35 3.37
CA GLY A 136 -2.64 4.00 2.35
C GLY A 136 -3.20 3.24 1.16
N THR A 137 -2.31 2.69 0.35
CA THR A 137 -2.66 1.88 -0.83
C THR A 137 -2.17 0.46 -0.63
N VAL A 138 -3.05 -0.51 -0.84
CA VAL A 138 -2.71 -1.94 -0.76
C VAL A 138 -1.80 -2.30 -1.92
N THR A 139 -0.56 -2.69 -1.64
CA THR A 139 0.44 -3.06 -2.66
C THR A 139 0.59 -4.56 -2.80
N LYS A 140 0.18 -5.34 -1.79
CA LYS A 140 0.29 -6.79 -1.80
C LYS A 140 -0.89 -7.43 -1.06
N VAL A 141 -1.45 -8.47 -1.66
CA VAL A 141 -2.37 -9.43 -1.04
C VAL A 141 -1.94 -10.79 -1.53
N GLN A 142 -1.46 -11.65 -0.63
CA GLN A 142 -0.85 -12.93 -0.99
C GLN A 142 -1.24 -14.02 0.00
N GLU A 143 -1.58 -15.20 -0.51
CA GLU A 143 -1.66 -16.42 0.29
C GLU A 143 -0.26 -17.00 0.51
N ASP A 144 0.08 -17.30 1.75
CA ASP A 144 1.36 -17.92 2.12
C ASP A 144 1.10 -19.00 3.17
N SER A 145 1.50 -20.24 2.87
CA SER A 145 1.22 -21.38 3.75
C SER A 145 2.07 -21.37 5.02
N LEU A 146 3.20 -20.68 5.03
CA LEU A 146 4.11 -20.61 6.17
C LEU A 146 3.78 -19.41 7.05
N LEU A 147 3.78 -18.21 6.47
CA LEU A 147 3.55 -16.95 7.17
C LEU A 147 2.06 -16.70 7.47
N GLY A 148 1.18 -17.51 6.88
CA GLY A 148 -0.23 -17.18 6.76
C GLY A 148 -0.44 -16.11 5.68
N ASN A 149 -1.70 -15.83 5.37
CA ASN A 149 -2.00 -14.82 4.36
C ASN A 149 -1.41 -13.46 4.77
N THR A 150 -0.98 -12.70 3.78
CA THR A 150 -0.23 -11.45 3.97
C THR A 150 -0.85 -10.31 3.19
N ILE A 151 -0.97 -9.15 3.83
CA ILE A 151 -1.29 -7.86 3.21
C ILE A 151 -0.14 -6.89 3.44
N GLU A 152 0.24 -6.12 2.43
CA GLU A 152 1.10 -4.94 2.57
C GLU A 152 0.35 -3.69 2.12
N ILE A 153 0.45 -2.63 2.93
CA ILE A 153 -0.11 -1.32 2.63
C ILE A 153 1.05 -0.34 2.57
N GLU A 154 1.21 0.33 1.44
CA GLU A 154 2.16 1.43 1.26
C GLU A 154 1.52 2.75 1.69
N HIS A 155 2.27 3.51 2.47
CA HIS A 155 1.92 4.82 2.95
C HIS A 155 2.85 5.87 2.33
N SER A 156 2.62 7.13 2.70
CA SER A 156 3.47 8.23 2.23
C SER A 156 4.94 8.01 2.65
N LYS A 157 5.87 8.43 1.78
CA LYS A 157 7.33 8.46 2.05
C LYS A 157 7.99 7.08 2.20
N GLY A 158 7.46 6.05 1.54
CA GLY A 158 8.10 4.71 1.50
C GLY A 158 8.04 3.94 2.81
N ILE A 159 7.04 4.26 3.64
CA ILE A 159 6.67 3.49 4.82
C ILE A 159 5.65 2.44 4.39
N VAL A 160 5.82 1.21 4.86
CA VAL A 160 4.93 0.09 4.56
C VAL A 160 4.49 -0.53 5.88
N THR A 161 3.19 -0.80 6.02
CA THR A 161 2.71 -1.71 7.08
C THR A 161 2.42 -3.08 6.49
N ARG A 162 2.81 -4.12 7.21
CA ARG A 162 2.60 -5.52 6.79
C ARG A 162 1.78 -6.24 7.85
N TYR A 163 0.81 -7.01 7.38
CA TYR A 163 -0.13 -7.79 8.17
C TYR A 163 -0.02 -9.24 7.71
N GLN A 164 0.54 -10.11 8.54
CA GLN A 164 0.71 -11.55 8.28
C GLN A 164 -0.16 -12.34 9.26
N SER A 165 -0.25 -13.67 9.06
CA SER A 165 -1.16 -14.53 9.80
C SER A 165 -2.63 -14.08 9.72
N VAL A 166 -3.05 -13.46 8.61
CA VAL A 166 -4.45 -13.07 8.41
C VAL A 166 -5.22 -14.13 7.61
N LYS A 167 -6.53 -13.94 7.46
CA LYS A 167 -7.42 -14.72 6.59
C LYS A 167 -8.62 -13.86 6.18
N ASP A 168 -9.47 -14.38 5.29
CA ASP A 168 -10.72 -13.72 4.89
C ASP A 168 -10.48 -12.25 4.43
N PHE A 169 -9.69 -12.08 3.37
CA PHE A 169 -9.34 -10.75 2.85
C PHE A 169 -10.57 -9.90 2.53
N GLU A 170 -10.55 -8.64 2.97
CA GLU A 170 -11.59 -7.64 2.68
C GLU A 170 -11.13 -6.59 1.67
N VAL A 171 -9.89 -6.73 1.17
CA VAL A 171 -9.24 -5.79 0.23
C VAL A 171 -8.48 -6.52 -0.87
N ALA A 172 -8.22 -5.81 -1.97
CA ALA A 172 -7.43 -6.25 -3.11
C ALA A 172 -6.24 -5.32 -3.38
N VAL A 173 -5.26 -5.79 -4.15
CA VAL A 173 -4.13 -4.97 -4.59
C VAL A 173 -4.64 -3.78 -5.40
N GLY A 174 -4.18 -2.58 -5.07
CA GLY A 174 -4.58 -1.31 -5.68
C GLY A 174 -5.67 -0.56 -4.90
N ASP A 175 -6.31 -1.19 -3.92
CA ASP A 175 -7.32 -0.53 -3.10
C ASP A 175 -6.68 0.58 -2.24
N VAL A 176 -7.38 1.72 -2.15
CA VAL A 176 -7.08 2.76 -1.17
C VAL A 176 -7.88 2.45 0.09
N VAL A 177 -7.20 2.39 1.23
CA VAL A 177 -7.80 2.07 2.51
C VAL A 177 -7.60 3.23 3.48
N ASP A 178 -8.62 3.50 4.28
CA ASP A 178 -8.56 4.50 5.34
C ASP A 178 -8.06 3.86 6.64
N GLN A 179 -7.42 4.65 7.50
CA GLN A 179 -7.05 4.23 8.84
C GLN A 179 -8.26 3.67 9.60
N GLY A 180 -8.09 2.51 10.23
CA GLY A 180 -9.15 1.82 10.97
C GLY A 180 -10.12 1.04 10.09
N GLN A 181 -9.98 1.06 8.77
CA GLN A 181 -10.74 0.20 7.87
C GLN A 181 -10.37 -1.27 8.09
N ALA A 182 -11.36 -2.15 8.16
CA ALA A 182 -11.12 -3.59 8.20
C ALA A 182 -10.53 -4.06 6.86
N ILE A 183 -9.45 -4.85 6.94
CA ILE A 183 -8.72 -5.34 5.76
C ILE A 183 -8.71 -6.86 5.67
N ALA A 184 -8.88 -7.55 6.80
CA ALA A 184 -8.90 -9.01 6.93
C ALA A 184 -9.35 -9.40 8.33
N LYS A 185 -9.39 -10.71 8.60
CA LYS A 185 -9.52 -11.26 9.96
C LYS A 185 -8.21 -11.89 10.43
N ALA A 186 -7.99 -11.89 11.73
CA ALA A 186 -6.87 -12.63 12.33
C ALA A 186 -7.02 -14.13 12.05
N GLY A 187 -5.90 -14.76 11.71
CA GLY A 187 -5.80 -16.15 11.28
C GLY A 187 -4.72 -16.88 12.06
N LYS A 188 -4.07 -17.86 11.42
CA LYS A 188 -2.99 -18.65 12.00
C LYS A 188 -1.83 -18.72 11.00
N SER A 189 -0.62 -18.83 11.52
CA SER A 189 0.59 -19.09 10.73
C SER A 189 1.29 -20.35 11.25
N LEU A 190 1.99 -21.06 10.35
CA LEU A 190 2.89 -22.15 10.76
C LEU A 190 4.21 -21.61 11.30
N PHE A 191 4.57 -20.38 10.90
CA PHE A 191 5.79 -19.73 11.34
C PHE A 191 5.79 -19.45 12.84
N ASN A 192 4.62 -19.07 13.40
CA ASN A 192 4.45 -18.85 14.83
C ASN A 192 3.18 -19.52 15.36
N GLU A 193 3.21 -20.85 15.45
CA GLU A 193 2.08 -21.64 15.97
C GLU A 193 1.77 -21.33 17.45
N GLU A 194 2.79 -20.91 18.22
CA GLU A 194 2.65 -20.58 19.65
C GLU A 194 1.72 -19.40 19.89
N ALA A 195 1.70 -18.42 18.98
CA ALA A 195 0.80 -17.26 19.08
C ALA A 195 -0.68 -17.59 18.75
N GLY A 196 -0.98 -18.81 18.29
CA GLY A 196 -2.35 -19.25 18.05
C GLY A 196 -3.06 -18.41 16.98
N VAL A 197 -4.28 -17.96 17.28
CA VAL A 197 -5.01 -17.03 16.39
C VAL A 197 -4.52 -15.61 16.63
N HIS A 198 -3.78 -15.06 15.67
CA HIS A 198 -3.10 -13.77 15.82
C HIS A 198 -2.95 -13.05 14.47
N VAL A 199 -2.64 -11.76 14.54
CA VAL A 199 -2.03 -11.01 13.44
C VAL A 199 -0.58 -10.71 13.79
N HIS A 200 0.31 -10.94 12.85
CA HIS A 200 1.70 -10.49 12.93
C HIS A 200 1.80 -9.15 12.19
N PHE A 201 2.10 -8.08 12.93
CA PHE A 201 2.11 -6.72 12.42
C PHE A 201 3.52 -6.14 12.39
N GLU A 202 3.93 -5.62 11.23
CA GLU A 202 5.20 -4.94 11.05
C GLU A 202 5.00 -3.51 10.54
N ILE A 203 5.88 -2.61 10.97
CA ILE A 203 6.12 -1.33 10.32
C ILE A 203 7.49 -1.43 9.65
N ARG A 204 7.55 -1.14 8.36
CA ARG A 204 8.77 -1.19 7.56
C ARG A 204 9.07 0.17 6.95
N LYS A 205 10.33 0.57 6.98
CA LYS A 205 10.84 1.79 6.36
C LYS A 205 11.98 1.43 5.44
N ALA A 206 11.86 1.78 4.15
CA ALA A 206 12.83 1.35 3.14
C ALA A 206 13.11 -0.16 3.20
N ASN A 207 12.06 -0.95 3.43
CA ASN A 207 12.09 -2.40 3.60
C ASN A 207 12.86 -2.94 4.82
N VAL A 208 13.19 -2.11 5.81
CA VAL A 208 13.73 -2.52 7.11
C VAL A 208 12.62 -2.44 8.16
N ALA A 209 12.42 -3.51 8.92
CA ALA A 209 11.44 -3.53 9.99
C ALA A 209 11.90 -2.69 11.18
N VAL A 210 10.97 -2.00 11.83
CA VAL A 210 11.20 -1.20 13.04
C VAL A 210 10.21 -1.63 14.10
N ASN A 211 10.56 -1.45 15.38
CA ASN A 211 9.69 -1.81 16.51
C ASN A 211 8.34 -1.06 16.44
N PRO A 212 7.21 -1.72 16.17
CA PRO A 212 5.91 -1.05 16.03
C PRO A 212 5.46 -0.33 17.31
N LEU A 213 5.84 -0.84 18.49
CA LEU A 213 5.46 -0.27 19.78
C LEU A 213 5.99 1.14 19.98
N GLU A 214 7.13 1.45 19.35
CA GLU A 214 7.73 2.78 19.38
C GLU A 214 7.01 3.78 18.49
N TYR A 215 6.08 3.37 17.62
CA TYR A 215 5.43 4.27 16.65
C TYR A 215 3.94 4.43 16.83
N PHE A 216 3.28 3.59 17.65
CA PHE A 216 1.87 3.81 17.97
C PHE A 216 1.65 5.20 18.58
N ASN A 217 0.62 5.89 18.10
CA ASN A 217 0.28 7.27 18.41
C ASN A 217 1.32 8.32 17.98
N LYS A 218 2.37 7.94 17.22
CA LYS A 218 3.32 8.86 16.60
C LYS A 218 2.97 9.10 15.14
N SER A 219 3.28 10.29 14.64
CA SER A 219 3.06 10.66 13.25
C SER A 219 4.13 10.07 12.33
N LEU A 220 3.82 9.97 11.03
CA LEU A 220 4.78 9.57 9.99
C LEU A 220 6.10 10.36 10.01
N ALA A 221 6.10 11.60 10.50
CA ALA A 221 7.30 12.42 10.57
C ALA A 221 8.38 11.81 11.48
N THR A 222 7.98 11.14 12.57
CA THR A 222 8.91 10.53 13.53
C THR A 222 9.73 9.40 12.91
N LEU A 223 9.12 8.59 12.04
CA LEU A 223 9.83 7.57 11.25
C LEU A 223 10.85 8.21 10.30
N GLN A 224 10.60 9.42 9.80
CA GLN A 224 11.52 10.10 8.89
C GLN A 224 12.74 10.68 9.61
N GLU A 225 12.56 11.28 10.78
CA GLU A 225 13.64 11.89 11.57
C GLU A 225 14.68 10.85 12.00
N ALA A 226 14.24 9.66 12.42
CA ALA A 226 15.15 8.54 12.69
C ALA A 226 16.06 8.20 11.48
N GLN A 227 15.61 8.46 10.24
CA GLN A 227 16.46 8.24 9.04
C GLN A 227 17.60 9.24 8.93
N LEU A 228 17.36 10.48 9.35
CA LEU A 228 18.33 11.56 9.22
C LEU A 228 19.45 11.40 10.26
N GLU A 229 19.13 10.82 11.41
CA GLU A 229 20.09 10.49 12.46
C GLU A 229 21.00 9.33 12.02
N ASP A 230 20.45 8.21 11.56
CA ASP A 230 21.23 7.07 11.05
C ASP A 230 22.11 7.46 9.86
N LYS A 231 21.61 8.32 8.96
CA LYS A 231 22.36 8.80 7.79
C LYS A 231 23.42 9.85 8.16
N LYS A 232 23.26 10.60 9.25
CA LYS A 232 24.29 11.51 9.79
C LYS A 232 25.45 10.73 10.43
N VAL A 233 25.17 9.62 11.09
CA VAL A 233 26.22 8.76 11.67
C VAL A 233 27.03 8.05 10.57
N SER A 234 26.41 7.79 9.41
CA SER A 234 27.08 7.22 8.23
C SER A 234 27.84 8.25 7.36
N GLY A 235 27.94 9.53 7.74
CA GLY A 235 28.31 10.61 6.82
C GLY A 235 29.31 11.67 7.33
N GLU A 236 30.52 11.26 7.75
CA GLU A 236 31.77 12.06 7.84
C GLU A 236 32.90 11.02 8.05
N GLN A 237 33.95 10.80 7.23
CA GLN A 237 34.77 11.59 6.31
C GLN A 237 35.46 10.65 5.28
N PRO A 238 35.74 11.09 4.04
CA PRO A 238 36.67 10.40 3.14
C PRO A 238 38.10 10.73 3.54
N ASP A 239 38.83 9.76 4.07
CA ASP A 239 40.27 9.91 4.29
C ASP A 239 40.99 9.85 2.94
N ALA A 240 41.33 11.03 2.45
CA ALA A 240 42.39 11.22 1.48
C ALA A 240 43.64 11.66 2.22
N GLU A 241 44.63 10.76 2.36
CA GLU A 241 46.02 11.21 2.47
C GLU A 241 47.01 10.20 1.85
N ALA A 242 47.57 10.67 0.72
CA ALA A 242 48.94 10.57 0.24
C ALA A 242 49.62 9.19 0.00
N ALA A 243 50.00 9.03 -1.28
CA ALA A 243 51.04 8.16 -1.79
C ALA A 243 52.46 8.64 -1.42
N GLN A 244 53.38 7.66 -1.25
CA GLN A 244 54.84 7.62 -1.52
C GLN A 244 55.42 6.56 -0.57
N GLU A 245 56.28 5.58 -0.90
CA GLU A 245 57.11 5.21 -2.04
C GLU A 245 57.47 3.72 -1.81
N ASN A 246 57.54 2.91 -2.87
CA ASN A 246 58.78 2.23 -3.27
C ASN A 246 58.55 1.40 -4.54
N ALA A 247 59.39 1.69 -5.53
CA ALA A 247 59.52 1.01 -6.80
C ALA A 247 60.37 -0.26 -6.67
N ALA A 248 60.43 -1.02 -7.78
CA ALA A 248 61.22 -2.22 -8.07
C ALA A 248 60.52 -3.53 -7.64
N GLU A 249 60.22 -4.52 -8.48
CA GLU A 249 60.70 -4.87 -9.81
C GLU A 249 59.62 -5.60 -10.61
N ASP A 250 59.54 -5.25 -11.89
CA ASP A 250 58.85 -5.96 -12.96
C ASP A 250 59.84 -6.98 -13.54
N GLN A 251 59.45 -8.26 -13.63
CA GLN A 251 59.91 -9.12 -14.71
C GLN A 251 58.79 -10.05 -15.17
N ALA A 252 58.31 -9.71 -16.36
CA ALA A 252 57.49 -10.51 -17.22
C ALA A 252 58.18 -11.82 -17.69
N SER A 253 57.30 -12.74 -18.03
CA SER A 253 57.43 -13.97 -18.81
C SER A 253 58.46 -13.99 -19.95
N GLU A 254 59.04 -15.17 -20.17
CA GLU A 254 59.29 -15.81 -21.49
C GLU A 254 59.59 -17.31 -21.23
N ASP A 255 58.71 -18.24 -21.60
CA ASP A 255 58.53 -18.87 -22.92
C ASP A 255 59.38 -20.13 -23.13
N LYS A 256 58.72 -21.30 -23.22
CA LYS A 256 59.00 -22.34 -24.23
C LYS A 256 58.04 -23.53 -24.17
N ALA A 257 57.33 -23.70 -25.29
CA ALA A 257 56.64 -24.90 -25.72
C ALA A 257 57.60 -26.08 -25.96
N THR A 258 57.15 -27.33 -25.78
CA THR A 258 56.78 -28.29 -26.86
C THR A 258 56.65 -29.75 -26.36
N GLU A 259 55.55 -30.37 -26.77
CA GLU A 259 55.31 -31.76 -27.25
C GLU A 259 56.05 -32.98 -26.65
N ASP A 260 55.27 -33.96 -26.16
CA ASP A 260 55.12 -35.32 -26.73
C ASP A 260 53.96 -36.02 -25.98
N LYS A 261 52.78 -36.29 -26.55
CA LYS A 261 52.36 -37.38 -27.47
C LYS A 261 52.32 -38.78 -26.83
N ALA A 262 51.07 -39.28 -26.69
CA ALA A 262 50.51 -40.64 -26.88
C ALA A 262 51.36 -41.87 -26.44
N THR A 263 50.85 -42.91 -25.78
CA THR A 263 49.73 -43.84 -26.09
C THR A 263 49.60 -44.77 -24.87
N GLU A 264 48.40 -45.13 -24.39
CA GLU A 264 47.59 -46.27 -24.84
C GLU A 264 48.29 -47.65 -24.67
N ASP A 265 47.83 -48.44 -23.70
CA ASP A 265 47.22 -49.78 -23.90
C ASP A 265 46.77 -50.35 -22.54
N LYS A 266 45.46 -50.57 -22.34
CA LYS A 266 44.70 -51.83 -22.57
C LYS A 266 45.08 -52.95 -21.60
N ALA A 267 44.22 -53.28 -20.64
CA ALA A 267 42.97 -54.05 -20.77
C ALA A 267 43.21 -55.56 -20.65
N THR A 268 42.50 -56.18 -19.70
CA THR A 268 41.62 -57.36 -19.88
C THR A 268 41.03 -57.66 -18.49
N GLU A 269 39.70 -57.63 -18.27
CA GLU A 269 38.68 -58.60 -18.73
C GLU A 269 39.10 -60.05 -18.36
N GLU A 270 38.27 -60.91 -17.77
CA GLU A 270 36.84 -61.10 -18.02
C GLU A 270 36.29 -62.20 -17.08
N ASN A 271 34.95 -62.27 -16.99
CA ASN A 271 34.08 -63.42 -16.75
C ASN A 271 33.94 -64.01 -15.32
N GLY A 272 32.74 -64.39 -14.86
CA GLY A 272 31.50 -64.62 -15.62
C GLY A 272 30.28 -64.87 -14.73
N ALA A 273 29.14 -64.89 -15.43
CA ALA A 273 27.79 -65.16 -14.97
C ALA A 273 27.49 -66.68 -14.88
N ASP A 274 26.22 -66.96 -14.54
CA ASP A 274 25.46 -68.22 -14.67
C ASP A 274 25.55 -69.20 -13.48
N ASP A 275 24.49 -69.85 -12.96
CA ASP A 275 23.03 -69.86 -13.18
C ASP A 275 22.40 -70.83 -12.13
N ALA A 276 21.08 -70.72 -11.87
CA ALA A 276 20.09 -71.76 -11.49
C ALA A 276 20.28 -72.63 -10.21
N ALA A 277 19.27 -73.13 -9.47
CA ALA A 277 17.80 -73.12 -9.52
C ALA A 277 17.23 -73.81 -8.25
N GLU A 278 15.94 -73.53 -7.96
CA GLU A 278 14.87 -74.35 -7.32
C GLU A 278 15.01 -74.79 -5.83
N GLU A 279 13.96 -74.83 -5.00
CA GLU A 279 12.54 -75.17 -5.24
C GLU A 279 11.59 -74.61 -4.14
N LYS A 280 10.33 -74.38 -4.52
CA LYS A 280 9.13 -74.05 -3.69
C LYS A 280 8.38 -75.37 -3.33
N PRO A 281 7.28 -75.42 -2.54
CA PRO A 281 5.92 -75.10 -3.06
C PRO A 281 4.94 -74.45 -2.01
N GLU A 282 4.06 -73.52 -2.39
CA GLU A 282 2.57 -73.61 -2.64
C GLU A 282 1.69 -73.68 -1.36
N ALA A 283 0.45 -73.17 -1.25
CA ALA A 283 -0.59 -72.70 -2.19
C ALA A 283 -1.55 -71.72 -1.44
N GLU A 284 -2.04 -70.62 -2.06
CA GLU A 284 -3.42 -70.40 -2.58
C GLU A 284 -4.47 -70.01 -1.50
N GLN A 285 -5.42 -69.06 -1.70
CA GLN A 285 -6.32 -68.90 -2.84
C GLN A 285 -7.05 -67.53 -2.80
N LYS A 286 -7.37 -66.97 -3.97
CA LYS A 286 -8.43 -65.98 -4.24
C LYS A 286 -9.24 -66.51 -5.42
N PRO A 287 -10.55 -66.21 -5.52
CA PRO A 287 -11.07 -65.83 -6.85
C PRO A 287 -12.04 -64.64 -6.84
N LYS A 288 -12.28 -64.17 -8.07
CA LYS A 288 -13.08 -63.01 -8.51
C LYS A 288 -14.47 -63.44 -9.04
N GLN A 289 -15.38 -62.46 -9.00
CA GLN A 289 -16.43 -62.08 -9.97
C GLN A 289 -17.72 -62.90 -10.22
N GLU A 290 -18.82 -62.14 -10.18
CA GLU A 290 -19.90 -61.97 -11.17
C GLU A 290 -21.30 -62.60 -10.99
N ASN A 291 -22.28 -61.68 -10.94
CA ASN A 291 -23.51 -61.55 -11.74
C ASN A 291 -24.91 -61.83 -11.15
N ALA A 292 -25.79 -60.85 -11.50
CA ALA A 292 -27.19 -60.93 -11.91
C ALA A 292 -28.36 -60.83 -10.89
N ASP A 293 -29.09 -59.71 -11.04
CA ASP A 293 -30.55 -59.57 -11.26
C ASP A 293 -31.60 -60.31 -10.40
N GLN A 294 -32.50 -59.52 -9.79
CA GLN A 294 -33.98 -59.52 -9.95
C GLN A 294 -34.60 -58.67 -8.82
N LYS A 295 -35.18 -57.49 -9.07
CA LYS A 295 -36.53 -57.14 -9.61
C LYS A 295 -37.73 -57.37 -8.66
N ASP A 296 -38.47 -56.27 -8.52
CA ASP A 296 -39.91 -56.11 -8.31
C ASP A 296 -40.53 -56.55 -6.97
N ASP A 297 -41.05 -55.57 -6.19
CA ASP A 297 -42.51 -55.47 -5.98
C ASP A 297 -42.92 -54.14 -5.34
N ALA A 298 -43.98 -53.57 -5.90
CA ALA A 298 -44.68 -52.36 -5.48
C ALA A 298 -46.03 -52.74 -4.84
N ALA A 299 -46.43 -52.01 -3.80
CA ALA A 299 -47.83 -51.73 -3.39
C ALA A 299 -47.74 -50.85 -2.12
N ASP A 300 -48.15 -49.58 -2.10
CA ASP A 300 -49.52 -49.07 -2.23
C ASP A 300 -50.53 -49.70 -1.24
N ASN A 301 -50.76 -49.02 -0.11
CA ASN A 301 -52.10 -48.58 0.25
C ASN A 301 -52.10 -47.70 1.50
N GLY A 302 -52.76 -46.55 1.40
CA GLY A 302 -53.13 -45.70 2.52
C GLY A 302 -54.42 -46.14 3.22
N SER A 303 -54.65 -45.58 4.40
CA SER A 303 -55.92 -45.22 5.07
C SER A 303 -55.53 -44.97 6.55
N ASP A 304 -55.48 -43.73 7.07
CA ASP A 304 -56.55 -42.74 7.27
C ASP A 304 -57.56 -43.17 8.37
N VAL A 305 -57.96 -42.20 9.22
CA VAL A 305 -59.12 -42.20 10.15
C VAL A 305 -58.88 -42.94 11.50
N LYS A 306 -59.09 -42.43 12.74
CA LYS A 306 -59.85 -41.28 13.30
C LYS A 306 -59.54 -41.06 14.80
N ASP A 307 -59.69 -39.79 15.23
CA ASP A 307 -60.41 -39.20 16.37
C ASP A 307 -60.56 -39.85 17.78
N GLU A 308 -60.70 -38.92 18.75
CA GLU A 308 -61.14 -38.99 20.17
C GLU A 308 -60.02 -39.27 21.19
N GLU A 309 -59.73 -38.44 22.21
CA GLU A 309 -60.45 -37.39 22.98
C GLU A 309 -59.51 -36.20 23.31
#